data_AF-A0A4U9WND8-F1
#
_entry.id   AF-A0A4U9WND8-F1
#
_cell.length_a   1.000
_cell.length_b   1.000
_cell.length_c   1.000
_cell.angle_alpha   90.00
_cell.angle_beta   90.00
_cell.angle_gamma   90.00
#
_symmetry.space_group_name_H-M   'P 1'
#
loop_
_entity.id
_entity.type
_entity.pdbx_description
1 polymer ?
#
loop_
_entity_poly.entity_id
_entity_poly.type
_entity_poly.pdbx_seq_one_letter_code
_entity_poly.pdbx_strand_id
1 'polypeptide(L)' 'MSFNVGDFVQRKTGGPKMTVIEEDGEALVCSWVELGVEQRTEYRPMK' A
#
# COMPACT_ATOMS: atom_id res chain seq x y z
N MET A 1 -3.27 -10.74 9.77
CA MET A 1 -2.30 -10.70 8.66
C MET A 1 -1.44 -9.49 8.90
N SER A 2 -0.14 -9.68 9.10
CA SER A 2 0.84 -8.60 9.02
C SER A 2 1.21 -8.40 7.55
N PHE A 3 1.37 -7.16 7.13
CA PHE A 3 2.05 -6.84 5.89
C PHE A 3 3.56 -6.70 6.19
N ASN A 4 4.39 -6.68 5.16
CA ASN A 4 5.81 -6.34 5.23
C ASN A 4 6.17 -5.39 4.07
N VAL A 5 7.25 -4.62 4.23
CA VAL A 5 7.85 -3.89 3.11
C VAL A 5 8.21 -4.85 1.98
N GLY A 6 7.78 -4.51 0.75
CA GLY A 6 7.93 -5.34 -0.44
C GLY A 6 6.71 -6.19 -0.78
N ASP A 7 5.73 -6.32 0.13
CA ASP A 7 4.51 -7.05 -0.16
C ASP A 7 3.66 -6.33 -1.21
N PHE A 8 2.96 -7.13 -2.03
CA PHE A 8 1.97 -6.60 -2.95
C PHE A 8 0.58 -6.62 -2.35
N VAL A 9 -0.10 -5.48 -2.39
CA VAL A 9 -1.43 -5.28 -1.82
C VAL A 9 -2.39 -4.66 -2.83
N GLN A 10 -3.67 -4.97 -2.69
CA GLN A 10 -4.75 -4.37 -3.48
C GLN A 10 -5.98 -4.22 -2.59
N ARG A 11 -6.72 -3.12 -2.76
CA ARG A 11 -7.98 -2.93 -2.03
C ARG A 11 -8.98 -4.03 -2.43
N LYS A 12 -9.75 -4.52 -1.46
CA LYS A 12 -10.79 -5.53 -1.71
C LYS A 12 -11.86 -5.08 -2.70
N THR A 13 -12.09 -3.77 -2.78
CA THR A 13 -13.03 -3.14 -3.74
C THR A 13 -12.46 -3.03 -5.16
N GLY A 14 -11.24 -3.52 -5.40
CA GLY A 14 -10.50 -3.31 -6.63
C GLY A 14 -9.66 -2.02 -6.59
N GLY A 15 -8.93 -1.76 -7.68
CA GLY A 15 -7.97 -0.65 -7.80
C GLY A 15 -6.58 -1.12 -8.23
N PRO A 16 -5.57 -0.24 -8.23
CA PRO A 16 -4.21 -0.60 -8.61
C PRO A 16 -3.60 -1.61 -7.63
N LYS A 17 -2.77 -2.51 -8.15
CA LYS A 17 -1.87 -3.32 -7.33
C LYS A 17 -0.74 -2.42 -6.86
N MET A 18 -0.53 -2.38 -5.55
CA MET A 18 0.44 -1.52 -4.88
C MET A 18 1.51 -2.36 -4.19
N THR A 19 2.66 -1.75 -3.90
CA THR A 19 3.76 -2.32 -3.13
C THR A 19 3.87 -1.58 -1.80
N VAL A 20 3.96 -2.30 -0.69
CA VAL A 20 4.25 -1.71 0.62
C VAL A 20 5.70 -1.21 0.60
N ILE A 21 5.92 0.07 0.87
CA ILE A 21 7.25 0.69 0.88
C ILE A 21 7.69 1.14 2.27
N GLU A 22 6.75 1.29 3.21
CA GLU A 22 7.03 1.70 4.57
C GLU A 22 5.97 1.15 5.53
N GLU A 23 6.41 0.85 6.74
CA GLU A 23 5.56 0.46 7.87
C GLU A 23 5.87 1.38 9.05
N ASP A 24 4.86 2.15 9.48
CA ASP A 24 4.94 3.02 10.64
C ASP A 24 3.89 2.59 11.68
N GLY A 25 4.25 1.57 12.47
CA GLY A 25 3.42 1.06 13.56
C GLY A 25 2.07 0.52 13.11
N GLU A 26 1.05 1.39 13.06
CA GLU A 26 -0.31 1.07 12.62
C GLU A 26 -0.64 1.61 11.21
N ALA A 27 0.31 2.29 10.55
CA ALA A 27 0.15 2.78 9.19
C ALA A 27 1.07 2.03 8.22
N LEU A 28 0.59 1.84 6.99
CA LEU A 28 1.36 1.33 5.87
C LEU A 28 1.40 2.40 4.79
N VAL A 29 2.57 2.63 4.21
CA VAL A 29 2.68 3.44 2.98
C VAL A 29 2.82 2.49 1.81
N CYS A 30 1.91 2.62 0.86
CA CYS A 30 1.87 1.81 -0.36
C CYS A 30 2.13 2.70 -1.57
N SER A 31 2.89 2.20 -2.55
CA SER A 31 3.14 2.89 -3.81
C SER A 31 2.70 2.07 -5.02
N TRP A 32 2.35 2.74 -6.11
CA TRP A 32 2.14 2.14 -7.43
C TRP A 32 2.53 3.13 -8.51
N VAL A 33 2.75 2.65 -9.73
CA VAL A 33 2.98 3.52 -10.89
C VAL A 33 1.69 3.61 -11.69
N GLU A 34 1.25 4.84 -11.95
CA GLU A 34 0.11 5.14 -12.81
C GLU A 34 0.54 6.12 -13.89
N LEU A 35 0.43 5.72 -15.15
CA LEU A 35 0.82 6.53 -16.32
C LEU A 35 2.27 7.05 -16.24
N GLY A 36 3.19 6.25 -15.68
CA GLY A 36 4.60 6.60 -15.52
C GLY A 36 4.89 7.52 -14.32
N VAL A 37 3.88 7.85 -13.52
CA VAL A 37 4.02 8.66 -12.30
C VAL A 37 3.86 7.76 -11.08
N GLU A 38 4.79 7.87 -10.13
CA GLU A 38 4.67 7.19 -8.84
C GLU A 38 3.58 7.84 -7.99
N GLN A 39 2.64 7.03 -7.53
CA GLN A 39 1.58 7.40 -6.60
C GLN A 39 1.85 6.76 -5.24
N ARG A 40 1.40 7.40 -4.17
CA ARG A 40 1.51 6.90 -2.80
C ARG A 40 0.21 7.07 -2.04
N THR A 41 -0.08 6.12 -1.16
CA THR A 41 -1.20 6.21 -0.23
C THR A 41 -0.81 5.66 1.13
N GLU A 42 -1.25 6.35 2.17
CA GLU A 42 -1.18 5.85 3.54
C GLU A 42 -2.45 5.04 3.83
N TYR A 43 -2.27 3.82 4.33
CA TYR A 43 -3.33 2.96 4.78
C TYR A 43 -3.19 2.69 6.27
N ARG A 44 -4.19 3.12 7.05
CA ARG A 44 -4.35 2.73 8.45
C ARG A 44 -5.45 1.66 8.52
N PRO A 45 -5.15 0.40 8.88
CA PRO A 45 -6.18 -0.56 9.20
C PRO A 45 -6.92 -0.03 10.44
N MET A 46 -8.20 0.32 10.32
CA MET A 46 -9.04 0.51 11.50
C MET A 46 -9.13 -0.83 12.24
N LYS A 47 -8.73 -0.84 13.51
CA LYS A 47 -8.84 -1.98 14.43
C LYS A 47 -10.28 -2.48 14.53
#